data_AF-A0A3M3X433-F1
#
_entry.id   AF-A0A3M3X433-F1
#
_cell.length_a   1.000
_cell.length_b   1.000
_cell.length_c   1.000
_cell.angle_alpha   90.00
_cell.angle_beta   90.00
_cell.angle_gamma   90.00
#
_symmetry.space_group_name_H-M   'P 1'
#
loop_
_entity.id
_entity.type
_entity.pdbx_description
1 polymer ?
#
loop_
_entity_poly.entity_id
_entity_poly.type
_entity_poly.pdbx_seq_one_letter_code
_entity_poly.pdbx_strand_id
1 'polypeptide(L)'
;MEFHSPVCLPLWCFSTRSNGPQPLAGVFMSIEFIGYIATQPGSEIHPRSGATIQPDYVKTVAKAHEDAGFDRALIAYHSNSPDSTLVAAHAASVTSTLKFLVAHRPGFISPTVAARQFATLDVFNGGRTAVHIITGGDDKELRADGSHIGKD
;
A
#
# COMPACT_ATOMS: atom_id res chain seq x y z
N MET A 1 -51.40 28.87 5.68
CA MET A 1 -52.11 28.00 4.70
C MET A 1 -51.34 28.08 3.39
N GLU A 2 -50.02 27.91 3.39
CA GLU A 2 -49.29 26.63 3.34
C GLU A 2 -49.92 25.59 2.39
N PHE A 3 -49.30 25.55 1.21
CA PHE A 3 -49.51 24.65 0.11
C PHE A 3 -48.67 23.39 0.30
N HIS A 4 -49.32 22.24 0.13
CA HIS A 4 -48.83 21.02 -0.53
C HIS A 4 -47.34 20.65 -0.40
N SER A 5 -47.09 19.64 0.44
CA SER A 5 -46.10 18.58 0.16
C SER A 5 -46.43 17.93 -1.21
N PRO A 6 -45.46 17.46 -2.04
CA PRO A 6 -44.85 16.15 -1.76
C PRO A 6 -43.41 15.90 -2.30
N VAL A 7 -42.92 14.71 -1.92
CA VAL A 7 -41.90 13.86 -2.58
C VAL A 7 -40.43 14.06 -2.21
N CYS A 8 -39.99 13.22 -1.27
CA CYS A 8 -38.63 12.67 -1.24
C CYS A 8 -38.41 11.71 -2.43
N LEU A 9 -37.38 11.95 -3.24
CA LEU A 9 -36.61 10.89 -3.89
C LEU A 9 -35.14 11.32 -4.02
N PRO A 10 -34.20 10.36 -4.01
CA PRO A 10 -32.81 10.56 -3.61
C PRO A 10 -31.90 10.54 -4.83
N LEU A 11 -31.35 11.69 -5.23
CA LEU A 11 -30.17 11.75 -6.10
C LEU A 11 -29.74 13.22 -6.23
N TRP A 12 -28.43 13.48 -6.18
CA TRP A 12 -27.78 14.78 -6.38
C TRP A 12 -27.87 15.78 -5.21
N CYS A 13 -27.03 15.56 -4.20
CA CYS A 13 -26.53 16.69 -3.41
C CYS A 13 -25.46 17.41 -4.23
N PHE A 14 -25.87 18.42 -5.01
CA PHE A 14 -24.95 19.40 -5.58
C PHE A 14 -24.31 20.16 -4.42
N SER A 15 -23.12 19.72 -3.99
CA SER A 15 -22.30 20.51 -3.07
C SER A 15 -21.87 21.78 -3.80
N THR A 16 -22.51 22.90 -3.48
CA THR A 16 -22.05 24.23 -3.88
C THR A 16 -20.77 24.56 -3.12
N ARG A 17 -19.64 24.00 -3.58
CA ARG A 17 -18.33 24.40 -3.07
C ARG A 17 -18.02 25.79 -3.64
N SER A 18 -18.19 26.81 -2.82
CA SER A 18 -17.78 28.18 -3.10
C SER A 18 -16.26 28.19 -3.33
N ASN A 19 -15.83 28.35 -4.58
CA ASN A 19 -14.44 28.64 -4.92
C ASN A 19 -14.15 30.13 -4.63
N GLY A 20 -13.87 30.43 -3.37
CA GLY A 20 -13.10 31.62 -3.01
C GLY A 20 -11.60 31.34 -3.20
N PRO A 21 -10.79 32.29 -3.67
CA PRO A 21 -9.34 32.12 -3.73
C PRO A 21 -8.80 31.97 -2.31
N GLN A 22 -8.30 30.77 -1.99
CA GLN A 22 -7.60 30.50 -0.75
C GLN A 22 -6.25 31.24 -0.79
N PRO A 23 -5.89 32.01 0.26
CA PRO A 23 -4.56 32.62 0.33
C PRO A 23 -3.51 31.51 0.31
N LEU A 24 -2.37 31.78 -0.35
CA LEU A 24 -1.22 30.88 -0.40
C LEU A 24 -0.65 30.70 1.01
N ALA A 25 -1.25 29.78 1.77
CA ALA A 25 -0.71 29.28 3.01
C ALA A 25 0.68 28.71 2.68
N GLY A 26 1.70 29.23 3.38
CA GLY A 26 3.05 28.70 3.28
C GLY A 26 3.00 27.19 3.35
N VAL A 27 3.60 26.53 2.35
CA VAL A 27 3.64 25.08 2.27
C VAL A 27 4.43 24.59 3.48
N PHE A 28 3.74 24.21 4.55
CA PHE A 28 4.33 23.40 5.62
C PHE A 28 4.70 22.06 4.98
N MET A 29 5.98 21.87 4.68
CA MET A 29 6.48 20.59 4.22
C MET A 29 6.54 19.64 5.42
N SER A 30 5.56 18.76 5.56
CA SER A 30 5.62 17.65 6.50
C SER A 30 6.56 16.57 5.95
N ILE A 31 7.51 16.13 6.78
CA ILE A 31 8.36 14.98 6.48
C ILE A 31 7.57 13.70 6.81
N GLU A 32 7.55 12.74 5.89
CA GLU A 32 7.01 11.39 6.14
C GLU A 32 8.15 10.40 6.43
N PHE A 33 7.99 9.58 7.46
CA PHE A 33 8.88 8.47 7.75
C PHE A 33 8.31 7.16 7.19
N ILE A 34 9.08 6.52 6.31
CA ILE A 34 8.70 5.26 5.68
C ILE A 34 9.64 4.15 6.13
N GLY A 35 9.04 3.14 6.76
CA GLY A 35 9.72 1.96 7.26
C GLY A 35 9.82 0.85 6.23
N TYR A 36 10.39 -0.27 6.64
CA TYR A 36 10.48 -1.48 5.81
C TYR A 36 10.03 -2.71 6.61
N ILE A 37 9.11 -3.49 6.04
CA ILE A 37 8.67 -4.76 6.62
C ILE A 37 9.29 -5.91 5.82
N ALA A 38 10.21 -6.62 6.47
CA ALA A 38 10.72 -7.91 6.01
C ALA A 38 9.90 -9.07 6.56
N THR A 39 9.96 -10.23 5.91
CA THR A 39 9.25 -11.45 6.32
C THR A 39 10.05 -12.37 7.23
N GLN A 40 11.32 -12.06 7.48
CA GLN A 40 12.23 -12.78 8.36
C GLN A 40 13.35 -11.84 8.81
N PRO A 41 14.01 -12.12 9.95
CA PRO A 41 15.13 -11.31 10.42
C PRO A 41 16.32 -11.38 9.46
N GLY A 42 17.00 -10.25 9.30
CA GLY A 42 18.21 -10.11 8.52
C GLY A 42 18.61 -8.65 8.40
N SER A 43 19.89 -8.40 8.19
CA SER A 43 20.45 -7.08 7.89
C SER A 43 21.70 -7.22 7.02
N GLU A 44 22.37 -6.11 6.73
CA GLU A 44 23.63 -6.11 5.96
C GLU A 44 24.73 -6.92 6.67
N ILE A 45 24.69 -6.98 8.00
CA ILE A 45 25.67 -7.70 8.83
C ILE A 45 25.14 -9.02 9.40
N HIS A 46 23.83 -9.24 9.39
CA HIS A 46 23.21 -10.47 9.88
C HIS A 46 22.56 -11.23 8.72
N PRO A 47 23.07 -12.40 8.33
CA PRO A 47 22.44 -13.19 7.29
C PRO A 47 21.03 -13.61 7.70
N ARG A 48 20.14 -13.72 6.72
CA ARG A 48 18.79 -14.24 6.94
C ARG A 48 18.86 -15.69 7.43
N SER A 49 18.01 -16.04 8.37
CA SER A 49 17.96 -17.39 8.96
C SER A 49 16.53 -17.82 9.28
N GLY A 50 16.32 -19.13 9.33
CA GLY A 50 15.01 -19.74 9.59
C GLY A 50 14.11 -19.78 8.35
N ALA A 51 12.79 -19.82 8.59
CA ALA A 51 11.81 -19.85 7.51
C ALA A 51 11.74 -18.50 6.80
N THR A 52 11.55 -18.53 5.47
CA THR A 52 11.45 -17.30 4.65
C THR A 52 10.28 -16.40 5.04
N ILE A 53 9.20 -16.99 5.56
CA ILE A 53 7.99 -16.30 6.02
C ILE A 53 7.79 -16.63 7.50
N GLN A 54 7.90 -15.61 8.35
CA GLN A 54 7.71 -15.70 9.79
C GLN A 54 6.62 -14.69 10.21
N PRO A 55 5.35 -15.13 10.33
CA PRO A 55 4.22 -14.23 10.60
C PRO A 55 4.36 -13.41 11.88
N ASP A 56 4.95 -14.00 12.93
CA ASP A 56 5.18 -13.30 14.20
C ASP A 56 6.27 -12.21 14.07
N TYR A 57 7.27 -12.43 13.22
CA TYR A 57 8.26 -11.41 12.91
C TYR A 57 7.62 -10.24 12.15
N VAL A 58 6.81 -10.52 11.13
CA VAL A 58 6.06 -9.48 10.40
C VAL A 58 5.19 -8.67 11.35
N LYS A 59 4.46 -9.34 12.26
CA LYS A 59 3.66 -8.67 13.29
C LYS A 59 4.51 -7.76 14.18
N THR A 60 5.65 -8.27 14.66
CA THR A 60 6.56 -7.53 15.54
C THR A 60 7.08 -6.28 14.85
N VAL A 61 7.56 -6.40 13.62
CA VAL A 61 8.08 -5.26 12.84
C VAL A 61 6.97 -4.26 12.50
N ALA A 62 5.79 -4.73 12.08
CA ALA A 62 4.67 -3.84 11.78
C ALA A 62 4.22 -3.03 13.00
N LYS A 63 4.13 -3.68 14.17
CA LYS A 63 3.83 -2.98 15.43
C LYS A 63 4.90 -2.00 15.84
N ALA A 64 6.17 -2.38 15.71
CA ALA A 64 7.27 -1.47 16.02
C ALA A 64 7.22 -0.17 15.18
N HIS A 65 6.91 -0.27 13.89
CA HIS A 65 6.74 0.91 13.04
C HIS A 65 5.53 1.76 13.44
N GLU A 66 4.40 1.13 13.73
CA GLU A 66 3.18 1.80 14.20
C GLU A 66 3.42 2.56 15.52
N ASP A 67 3.98 1.87 16.51
CA ASP A 67 4.24 2.40 17.85
C ASP A 67 5.30 3.52 17.82
N ALA A 68 6.24 3.45 16.88
CA ALA A 68 7.26 4.49 16.65
C ALA A 68 6.72 5.69 15.84
N GLY A 69 5.47 5.66 15.37
CA GLY A 69 4.84 6.77 14.66
C GLY A 69 5.26 6.90 13.19
N PHE A 70 5.68 5.81 12.54
CA PHE A 70 5.95 5.83 11.10
C PHE A 70 4.66 6.07 10.31
N ASP A 71 4.75 6.90 9.28
CA ASP A 71 3.61 7.20 8.41
C ASP A 71 3.23 6.01 7.55
N ARG A 72 4.25 5.29 7.03
CA ARG A 72 4.07 4.15 6.12
C ARG A 72 5.12 3.07 6.38
N ALA A 73 4.82 1.86 5.93
CA ALA A 73 5.81 0.80 5.77
C ALA A 73 5.82 0.27 4.34
N LEU A 74 7.02 0.21 3.74
CA LEU A 74 7.28 -0.41 2.45
C LEU A 74 7.33 -1.93 2.60
N ILE A 75 6.63 -2.61 1.70
CA ILE A 75 6.74 -4.06 1.52
C ILE A 75 7.29 -4.28 0.12
N ALA A 76 8.53 -4.75 0.06
CA ALA A 76 9.26 -4.91 -1.19
C ALA A 76 8.77 -6.12 -2.00
N TYR A 77 9.16 -6.15 -3.27
CA TYR A 77 8.85 -7.19 -4.23
C TYR A 77 10.13 -7.68 -4.89
N HIS A 78 10.30 -8.98 -4.95
CA HIS A 78 11.29 -9.70 -5.74
C HIS A 78 10.70 -11.05 -6.19
N SER A 79 11.17 -11.59 -7.31
CA SER A 79 10.76 -12.91 -7.82
C SER A 79 10.97 -14.07 -6.84
N ASN A 80 11.88 -13.91 -5.89
CA ASN A 80 12.16 -14.89 -4.83
C ASN A 80 11.66 -14.48 -3.44
N SER A 81 10.84 -13.42 -3.36
CA SER A 81 10.25 -12.95 -2.11
C SER A 81 8.80 -13.43 -1.95
N PRO A 82 8.27 -13.47 -0.72
CA PRO A 82 6.85 -13.66 -0.48
C PRO A 82 6.00 -12.56 -1.15
N ASP A 83 4.74 -12.88 -1.48
CA ASP A 83 3.82 -11.93 -2.09
C ASP A 83 3.61 -10.68 -1.22
N SER A 84 3.88 -9.51 -1.79
CA SER A 84 3.84 -8.23 -1.09
C SER A 84 2.43 -7.87 -0.61
N THR A 85 1.39 -8.25 -1.35
CA THR A 85 -0.01 -7.93 -1.01
C THR A 85 -0.49 -8.78 0.17
N LEU A 86 -0.11 -10.07 0.23
CA LEU A 86 -0.44 -10.95 1.35
C LEU A 86 0.33 -10.58 2.62
N VAL A 87 1.59 -10.20 2.50
CA VAL A 87 2.37 -9.67 3.64
C VAL A 87 1.72 -8.38 4.16
N ALA A 88 1.27 -7.50 3.26
CA ALA A 88 0.55 -6.28 3.63
C ALA A 88 -0.76 -6.58 4.33
N ALA A 89 -1.55 -7.55 3.85
CA ALA A 89 -2.79 -7.96 4.47
C ALA A 89 -2.57 -8.46 5.91
N HIS A 90 -1.55 -9.30 6.13
CA HIS A 90 -1.21 -9.78 7.47
C HIS A 90 -0.78 -8.63 8.39
N ALA A 91 0.14 -7.79 7.95
CA ALA A 91 0.60 -6.63 8.73
C ALA A 91 -0.56 -5.65 9.03
N ALA A 92 -1.45 -5.41 8.07
CA ALA A 92 -2.62 -4.56 8.24
C ALA A 92 -3.64 -5.13 9.22
N SER A 93 -3.76 -6.45 9.30
CA SER A 93 -4.68 -7.12 10.24
C SER A 93 -4.27 -6.94 11.70
N VAL A 94 -3.00 -6.64 11.96
CA VAL A 94 -2.47 -6.44 13.31
C VAL A 94 -2.23 -4.97 13.66
N THR A 95 -2.28 -4.04 12.71
CA THR A 95 -2.12 -2.59 12.93
C THR A 95 -3.42 -1.83 12.70
N SER A 96 -3.56 -0.63 13.28
CA SER A 96 -4.75 0.21 13.16
C SER A 96 -4.52 1.54 12.44
N THR A 97 -3.32 2.10 12.48
CA THR A 97 -3.00 3.42 11.92
C THR A 97 -1.90 3.39 10.86
N LEU A 98 -0.97 2.42 10.93
CA LEU A 98 0.14 2.32 9.99
C LEU A 98 -0.36 2.14 8.55
N LYS A 99 0.12 2.97 7.62
CA LYS A 99 -0.18 2.84 6.18
C LYS A 99 0.84 1.93 5.49
N PHE A 100 0.45 1.36 4.36
CA PHE A 100 1.25 0.40 3.62
C PHE A 100 1.58 0.94 2.24
N LEU A 101 2.85 0.81 1.87
CA LEU A 101 3.34 1.09 0.54
C LEU A 101 3.73 -0.24 -0.11
N VAL A 102 2.82 -0.82 -0.89
CA VAL A 102 2.94 -2.17 -1.44
C VAL A 102 3.65 -2.12 -2.78
N ALA A 103 4.81 -2.74 -2.89
CA ALA A 103 5.53 -2.83 -4.16
C ALA A 103 4.76 -3.72 -5.14
N HIS A 104 4.56 -3.20 -6.35
CA HIS A 104 3.90 -3.88 -7.45
C HIS A 104 4.72 -3.74 -8.72
N ARG A 105 5.02 -4.88 -9.35
CA ARG A 105 5.62 -4.93 -10.68
C ARG A 105 4.55 -5.21 -11.72
N PRO A 106 4.31 -4.29 -12.67
CA PRO A 106 3.41 -4.54 -13.79
C PRO A 106 3.95 -5.63 -14.73
N GLY A 107 3.05 -6.28 -15.47
CA GLY A 107 3.40 -7.23 -16.54
C GLY A 107 3.27 -8.72 -16.18
N PHE A 108 3.18 -9.05 -14.90
CA PHE A 108 3.09 -10.46 -14.43
C PHE A 108 1.70 -10.85 -13.93
N ILE A 109 0.89 -9.87 -13.53
CA ILE A 109 -0.53 -10.04 -13.25
C ILE A 109 -1.32 -9.08 -14.14
N SER A 110 -2.51 -9.51 -14.53
CA SER A 110 -3.41 -8.63 -15.31
C SER A 110 -3.71 -7.36 -14.49
N PRO A 111 -3.65 -6.16 -15.10
CA PRO A 111 -3.85 -4.91 -14.37
C PRO A 111 -5.24 -4.83 -13.71
N THR A 112 -6.25 -5.47 -14.28
CA THR A 112 -7.60 -5.53 -13.68
C THR A 112 -7.64 -6.45 -12.46
N VAL A 113 -6.80 -7.50 -12.41
CA VAL A 113 -6.64 -8.35 -11.23
C VAL A 113 -5.90 -7.58 -10.14
N ALA A 114 -4.78 -6.94 -10.48
CA ALA A 114 -4.01 -6.11 -9.56
C ALA A 114 -4.87 -5.02 -8.91
N ALA A 115 -5.65 -4.28 -9.72
CA ALA A 115 -6.54 -3.24 -9.24
C ALA A 115 -7.57 -3.78 -8.22
N ARG A 116 -8.18 -4.94 -8.51
CA ARG A 116 -9.12 -5.58 -7.56
C ARG A 116 -8.42 -6.01 -6.28
N GLN A 117 -7.20 -6.55 -6.35
CA GLN A 117 -6.43 -6.95 -5.17
C GLN A 117 -6.13 -5.74 -4.27
N PHE A 118 -5.61 -4.65 -4.84
CA PHE A 118 -5.30 -3.45 -4.06
C PHE A 118 -6.54 -2.76 -3.50
N ALA A 119 -7.61 -2.65 -4.28
CA ALA A 119 -8.88 -2.10 -3.81
C ALA A 119 -9.47 -2.94 -2.66
N THR A 120 -9.39 -4.27 -2.76
CA THR A 120 -9.85 -5.17 -1.70
C THR A 120 -9.04 -4.97 -0.41
N LEU A 121 -7.71 -4.94 -0.52
CA LEU A 121 -6.82 -4.71 0.61
C LEU A 121 -7.08 -3.34 1.27
N ASP A 122 -7.25 -2.29 0.46
CA ASP A 122 -7.53 -0.94 0.92
C ASP A 122 -8.85 -0.85 1.72
N VAL A 123 -9.91 -1.51 1.24
CA VAL A 123 -11.18 -1.57 1.98
C VAL A 123 -11.00 -2.31 3.30
N PHE A 124 -10.30 -3.45 3.31
CA PHE A 124 -10.10 -4.24 4.53
C PHE A 124 -9.22 -3.56 5.58
N ASN A 125 -8.26 -2.73 5.16
CA ASN A 125 -7.40 -2.02 6.09
C ASN A 125 -7.86 -0.59 6.41
N GLY A 126 -8.97 -0.11 5.83
CA GLY A 126 -9.56 1.19 6.13
C GLY A 126 -8.90 2.36 5.39
N GLY A 127 -8.54 2.18 4.12
CA GLY A 127 -7.97 3.25 3.29
C GLY A 127 -6.47 3.48 3.50
N ARG A 128 -5.75 2.44 3.93
CA ARG A 128 -4.34 2.51 4.34
C ARG A 128 -3.39 1.93 3.29
N THR A 129 -3.84 1.64 2.07
CA THR A 129 -3.00 1.08 1.00
C THR A 129 -2.56 2.16 0.00
N ALA A 130 -1.26 2.21 -0.27
CA ALA A 130 -0.69 2.88 -1.44
C ALA A 130 0.15 1.88 -2.25
N VAL A 131 0.20 2.08 -3.57
CA VAL A 131 0.94 1.19 -4.48
C VAL A 131 2.25 1.85 -4.89
N HIS A 132 3.35 1.11 -4.74
CA HIS A 132 4.65 1.50 -5.24
C HIS A 132 4.93 0.73 -6.54
N ILE A 133 4.72 1.41 -7.66
CA ILE A 133 4.97 0.85 -8.98
C ILE A 133 6.48 0.81 -9.22
N ILE A 134 7.01 -0.39 -9.42
CA ILE A 134 8.44 -0.60 -9.71
C ILE A 134 8.61 -1.20 -11.10
N THR A 135 9.66 -0.76 -11.80
CA THR A 135 10.10 -1.37 -13.05
C THR A 135 11.17 -2.41 -12.74
N GLY A 136 11.09 -3.61 -13.34
CA GLY A 136 12.12 -4.63 -13.13
C GLY A 136 13.45 -4.21 -13.75
N GLY A 137 14.46 -3.97 -12.91
CA GLY A 137 15.77 -3.50 -13.35
C GLY A 137 16.74 -4.60 -13.81
N ASP A 138 16.49 -5.86 -13.44
CA ASP A 138 17.37 -7.00 -13.69
C ASP A 138 16.68 -8.04 -14.58
N ASP A 139 17.29 -8.39 -15.71
CA ASP A 139 16.74 -9.38 -16.64
C ASP A 139 16.69 -10.78 -16.04
N LYS A 140 17.65 -11.15 -15.20
CA LYS A 140 17.65 -12.45 -14.54
C LYS A 140 16.43 -12.57 -13.63
N GLU A 141 16.14 -11.50 -12.92
CA GLU A 141 15.06 -11.42 -11.96
C GLU A 141 13.69 -11.34 -12.68
N LEU A 142 13.59 -10.58 -13.77
CA LEU A 142 12.43 -10.57 -14.67
C LEU A 142 12.15 -11.94 -15.32
N ARG A 143 13.20 -12.68 -15.73
CA ARG A 143 13.07 -14.04 -16.28
C ARG A 143 12.60 -15.04 -15.23
N ALA A 144 12.96 -14.86 -13.97
CA ALA A 144 12.48 -15.71 -12.89
C ALA A 144 10.96 -15.59 -12.70
N ASP A 145 10.38 -14.42 -12.99
CA ASP A 145 8.94 -14.21 -13.05
C ASP A 145 8.31 -14.55 -14.43
N GLY A 146 9.11 -15.00 -15.39
CA GLY A 146 8.65 -15.45 -16.72
C GLY A 146 8.70 -14.42 -17.85
N SER A 147 9.30 -13.25 -17.64
CA SER A 147 9.51 -12.27 -18.71
C SER A 147 10.80 -12.58 -19.49
N HIS A 148 10.66 -12.88 -20.77
CA HIS A 148 11.78 -13.14 -21.70
C HIS A 148 12.03 -11.99 -22.68
N ILE A 149 11.36 -10.85 -22.48
CA ILE A 149 11.52 -9.67 -23.31
C ILE A 149 12.87 -9.01 -22.94
N GLY A 150 13.76 -8.85 -23.92
CA GLY A 150 15.03 -8.15 -23.72
C GLY A 150 14.82 -6.66 -23.40
N LYS A 151 15.82 -6.02 -22.80
CA LYS A 151 15.87 -4.55 -22.64
C LYS A 151 16.41 -3.91 -23.92
N ASP A 152 15.73 -4.16 -25.03
CA ASP A 152 16.11 -3.69 -26.37
C ASP A 152 15.39 -2.37 -26.70
#